data_AF-X5DF38-F1
#
_entry.id   AF-X5DF38-F1
#
_cell.length_a   1.000
_cell.length_b   1.000
_cell.length_c   1.000
_cell.angle_alpha   90.00
_cell.angle_beta   90.00
_cell.angle_gamma   90.00
#
_symmetry.space_group_name_H-M   'P 1'
#
loop_
_entity.id
_entity.type
_entity.pdbx_description
1 polymer ?
#
loop_
_entity_poly.entity_id
_entity_poly.type
_entity_poly.pdbx_seq_one_letter_code
_entity_poly.pdbx_strand_id
1 'polypeptide(L)'
;MKRSNYEKMLHNGVSKLSVFMLALAVVFFTASCDDEKVGTLPTTVTGEVTEIADINAVVSGSVTDNGGSDILALGICWTDEDREPTTMDNFVPVGKFTLDGIAEEYWNYSITLNGLTAKSDYKVRAYAANEAGTSYGETISFSTKAGKTFHALTPDMIDTYTQEESEGPKDALVDDNFDSYWHSAWSDGVAPLPHHIQITFAEAKNIGGFQFWTRSTGTRGNDPVQFDVQTSADGVDYTTVWTSDVLETATRPDANTVSLDKNYSSKYFRIRIIETRTPGLTHTTMSEFKVFDDGLLAY
;
A
#
# COMPACT_ATOMS: atom_id res chain seq x y z
N MET A 1 18.91 43.62 3.60
CA MET A 1 18.19 42.40 3.18
C MET A 1 17.03 42.18 4.15
N LYS A 2 15.87 42.80 3.90
CA LYS A 2 14.69 42.65 4.76
C LYS A 2 14.04 41.32 4.39
N ARG A 3 14.13 40.32 5.28
CA ARG A 3 13.32 39.11 5.16
C ARG A 3 11.85 39.54 5.18
N SER A 4 11.10 39.16 4.15
CA SER A 4 9.67 39.41 4.04
C SER A 4 8.96 38.83 5.26
N ASN A 5 7.94 39.53 5.76
CA ASN A 5 7.12 39.06 6.88
C ASN A 5 6.49 37.66 6.61
N TYR A 6 6.45 37.25 5.34
CA TYR A 6 6.06 35.91 4.89
C TYR A 6 6.94 34.78 5.48
N GLU A 7 8.27 34.95 5.54
CA GLU A 7 9.17 33.93 6.09
C GLU A 7 9.03 33.77 7.61
N LYS A 8 8.57 34.82 8.31
CA LYS A 8 8.32 34.75 9.76
C LYS A 8 7.03 34.02 10.12
N MET A 9 6.05 34.00 9.23
CA MET A 9 4.77 33.31 9.46
C MET A 9 4.88 31.79 9.27
N LEU A 10 5.73 31.33 8.36
CA LEU A 10 6.01 29.90 8.16
C LEU A 10 6.73 29.25 9.36
N HIS A 11 7.45 30.03 10.16
CA HIS A 11 8.24 29.49 11.25
C HIS A 11 7.47 29.28 12.57
N ASN A 12 6.28 29.90 12.70
CA ASN A 12 5.46 29.85 13.92
C ASN A 12 4.16 29.07 13.69
N GLY A 13 4.26 27.75 13.52
CA GLY A 13 3.22 26.78 13.90
C GLY A 13 1.77 27.05 13.46
N VAL A 14 1.56 27.77 12.37
CA VAL A 14 0.21 28.01 11.83
C VAL A 14 -0.23 26.71 11.15
N SER A 15 -1.22 26.04 11.74
CA SER A 15 -1.83 24.83 11.19
C SER A 15 -2.21 25.02 9.72
N LYS A 16 -2.11 23.97 8.89
CA LYS A 16 -2.46 23.97 7.45
C LYS A 16 -3.77 24.70 7.11
N LEU A 17 -4.70 24.76 8.07
CA LEU A 17 -5.99 25.45 8.00
C LEU A 17 -5.90 26.99 7.90
N SER A 18 -4.88 27.63 8.48
CA SER A 18 -4.83 29.09 8.62
C SER A 18 -4.06 29.82 7.51
N VAL A 19 -3.38 29.08 6.62
CA VAL A 19 -2.86 29.63 5.35
C VAL A 19 -3.97 29.70 4.30
N PHE A 20 -4.91 28.76 4.32
CA PHE A 20 -6.01 28.69 3.35
C PHE A 20 -7.15 29.67 3.66
N MET A 21 -7.50 29.87 4.94
CA MET A 21 -8.49 30.90 5.31
C MET A 21 -8.01 32.34 5.04
N LEU A 22 -6.70 32.59 5.02
CA LEU A 22 -6.17 33.93 4.72
C LEU A 22 -6.26 34.26 3.22
N ALA A 23 -6.26 33.24 2.35
CA ALA A 23 -6.50 33.40 0.91
C ALA A 23 -7.98 33.66 0.58
N LEU A 24 -8.91 33.31 1.48
CA LEU A 24 -10.35 33.53 1.28
C LEU A 24 -10.86 34.88 1.81
N ALA A 25 -10.05 35.66 2.55
CA ALA A 25 -10.53 36.77 3.37
C ALA A 25 -10.07 38.19 3.00
N VAL A 26 -9.29 38.40 1.92
CA VAL A 26 -8.89 39.76 1.53
C VAL A 26 -8.89 39.95 0.02
N VAL A 27 -10.04 40.31 -0.55
CA VAL A 27 -10.09 41.29 -1.65
C VAL A 27 -11.41 42.09 -1.53
N PHE A 28 -11.38 43.21 -0.81
CA PHE A 28 -12.32 44.29 -1.02
C PHE A 28 -11.58 45.63 -1.03
N PHE A 29 -11.78 46.35 -2.14
CA PHE A 29 -11.40 47.73 -2.48
C PHE A 29 -9.94 48.01 -2.91
N THR A 30 -9.75 48.19 -4.22
CA THR A 30 -9.80 49.54 -4.82
C THR A 30 -10.45 49.50 -6.20
N ALA A 31 -11.54 50.26 -6.37
CA ALA A 31 -12.15 50.50 -7.66
C ALA A 31 -11.19 51.32 -8.54
N SER A 32 -10.64 50.68 -9.57
CA SER A 32 -10.23 51.36 -10.81
C SER A 32 -11.15 50.78 -11.88
N CYS A 33 -12.02 51.63 -12.43
CA CYS A 33 -12.88 51.25 -13.54
C CYS A 33 -12.02 51.06 -14.80
N ASP A 34 -11.50 49.86 -14.97
CA ASP A 34 -11.48 49.19 -16.26
C ASP A 34 -12.44 48.00 -16.11
N ASP A 35 -13.34 47.80 -17.08
CA ASP A 35 -14.26 46.66 -17.14
C ASP A 35 -13.43 45.37 -17.36
N GLU A 36 -12.68 44.94 -16.34
CA GLU A 36 -12.09 43.61 -16.34
C GLU A 36 -13.23 42.61 -16.18
N LYS A 37 -13.40 41.77 -17.22
CA LYS A 37 -14.34 40.66 -17.16
C LYS A 37 -13.99 39.81 -15.95
N VAL A 38 -14.80 39.88 -14.90
CA VAL A 38 -14.72 38.94 -13.78
C VAL A 38 -14.98 37.55 -14.39
N GLY A 39 -13.97 36.68 -14.32
CA GLY A 39 -14.07 35.31 -14.82
C GLY A 39 -15.21 34.54 -14.14
N THR A 40 -15.57 33.40 -14.71
CA THR A 40 -16.46 32.42 -14.08
C THR A 40 -15.64 31.39 -13.29
N LEU A 41 -16.30 30.54 -12.52
CA LEU A 41 -15.62 29.42 -11.86
C LEU A 41 -14.93 28.52 -12.90
N PRO A 42 -13.76 27.93 -12.56
CA PRO A 42 -13.10 27.00 -13.46
C PRO A 42 -13.93 25.73 -13.62
N THR A 43 -13.72 24.96 -14.68
CA THR A 43 -14.32 23.63 -14.86
C THR A 43 -13.26 22.57 -14.63
N THR A 44 -13.56 21.62 -13.73
CA THR A 44 -12.65 20.52 -13.37
C THR A 44 -13.39 19.19 -13.37
N VAL A 45 -12.67 18.11 -13.69
CA VAL A 45 -13.18 16.75 -13.75
C VAL A 45 -12.41 15.90 -12.73
N THR A 46 -13.16 15.17 -11.90
CA THR A 46 -12.59 14.10 -11.07
C THR A 46 -12.43 12.88 -11.96
N GLY A 47 -11.21 12.42 -12.15
CA GLY A 47 -10.92 11.22 -12.92
C GLY A 47 -11.02 9.95 -12.06
N GLU A 48 -10.60 8.83 -12.64
CA GLU A 48 -10.68 7.52 -11.99
C GLU A 48 -9.86 7.44 -10.70
N VAL A 49 -10.35 6.59 -9.79
CA VAL A 49 -9.63 6.13 -8.59
C VAL A 49 -9.01 4.77 -8.91
N THR A 50 -7.69 4.68 -8.85
CA THR A 50 -6.91 3.48 -9.15
C THR A 50 -5.98 3.13 -7.99
N GLU A 51 -5.26 2.01 -8.10
CA GLU A 51 -4.26 1.59 -7.10
C GLU A 51 -4.78 1.60 -5.65
N ILE A 52 -6.06 1.26 -5.47
CA ILE A 52 -6.69 1.28 -4.15
C ILE A 52 -6.03 0.21 -3.27
N ALA A 53 -5.32 0.67 -2.24
CA ALA A 53 -4.72 -0.12 -1.19
C ALA A 53 -5.52 0.04 0.12
N ASP A 54 -4.94 -0.41 1.22
CA ASP A 54 -5.50 -0.28 2.56
C ASP A 54 -5.34 1.14 3.13
N ILE A 55 -4.21 1.80 2.86
CA ILE A 55 -3.89 3.13 3.40
C ILE A 55 -3.65 4.20 2.33
N ASN A 56 -3.80 3.86 1.05
CA ASN A 56 -3.62 4.79 -0.06
C ASN A 56 -4.52 4.44 -1.26
N ALA A 57 -4.68 5.42 -2.14
CA ALA A 57 -5.32 5.28 -3.45
C ALA A 57 -4.78 6.37 -4.38
N VAL A 58 -4.80 6.15 -5.69
CA VAL A 58 -4.40 7.14 -6.69
C VAL A 58 -5.65 7.71 -7.34
N VAL A 59 -5.73 9.04 -7.43
CA VAL A 59 -6.87 9.75 -8.03
C VAL A 59 -6.38 10.69 -9.09
N SER A 60 -6.93 10.55 -10.29
CA SER A 60 -6.67 11.47 -11.39
C SER A 60 -7.62 12.66 -11.36
N GLY A 61 -7.19 13.79 -11.89
CA GLY A 61 -8.01 14.99 -12.02
C GLY A 61 -7.56 15.84 -13.19
N SER A 62 -8.48 16.64 -13.71
CA SER A 62 -8.14 17.63 -14.72
C SER A 62 -8.89 18.94 -14.60
N VAL A 63 -8.31 20.02 -15.09
CA VAL A 63 -8.99 21.29 -15.35
C VAL A 63 -9.20 21.40 -16.86
N THR A 64 -10.42 21.67 -17.29
CA THR A 64 -10.78 21.75 -18.73
C THR A 64 -11.06 23.17 -19.20
N ASP A 65 -11.31 24.08 -18.26
CA ASP A 65 -11.53 25.51 -18.52
C ASP A 65 -11.15 26.29 -17.25
N ASN A 66 -10.40 27.39 -17.38
CA ASN A 66 -10.08 28.27 -16.25
C ASN A 66 -11.14 29.34 -15.98
N GLY A 67 -12.22 29.38 -16.75
CA GLY A 67 -13.28 30.34 -16.58
C GLY A 67 -12.88 31.78 -16.92
N GLY A 68 -11.73 31.99 -17.58
CA GLY A 68 -11.24 33.30 -18.01
C GLY A 68 -10.29 34.01 -17.03
N SER A 69 -9.88 33.36 -15.94
CA SER A 69 -8.90 33.87 -14.97
C SER A 69 -7.86 32.79 -14.64
N ASP A 70 -6.68 33.18 -14.17
CA ASP A 70 -5.62 32.23 -13.85
C ASP A 70 -6.04 31.22 -12.76
N ILE A 71 -5.64 29.95 -12.94
CA ILE A 71 -5.84 28.92 -11.90
C ILE A 71 -4.84 29.15 -10.78
N LEU A 72 -5.31 29.42 -9.58
CA LEU A 72 -4.49 29.75 -8.41
C LEU A 72 -4.21 28.52 -7.53
N ALA A 73 -5.09 27.52 -7.58
CA ALA A 73 -4.91 26.23 -6.93
C ALA A 73 -5.72 25.14 -7.63
N LEU A 74 -5.21 23.91 -7.64
CA LEU A 74 -5.93 22.72 -8.10
C LEU A 74 -5.42 21.48 -7.35
N GLY A 75 -6.20 20.41 -7.30
CA GLY A 75 -5.83 19.18 -6.60
C GLY A 75 -7.01 18.27 -6.30
N ILE A 76 -6.85 17.38 -5.33
CA ILE A 76 -7.87 16.41 -4.90
C ILE A 76 -8.26 16.66 -3.45
N CYS A 77 -9.55 16.60 -3.14
CA CYS A 77 -10.10 16.63 -1.77
C CYS A 77 -10.98 15.40 -1.50
N TRP A 78 -11.01 14.92 -0.26
CA TRP A 78 -11.75 13.72 0.11
C TRP A 78 -12.23 13.74 1.57
N THR A 79 -13.23 12.91 1.86
CA THR A 79 -13.81 12.70 3.18
C THR A 79 -14.30 11.26 3.33
N ASP A 80 -14.29 10.75 4.57
CA ASP A 80 -14.95 9.50 5.00
C ASP A 80 -16.33 9.77 5.63
N GLU A 81 -16.78 11.02 5.65
CA GLU A 81 -18.11 11.39 6.11
C GLU A 81 -19.15 11.25 4.98
N ASP A 82 -20.42 11.06 5.35
CA ASP A 82 -21.52 11.00 4.39
C ASP A 82 -21.93 12.40 3.88
N ARG A 83 -21.03 13.06 3.15
CA ARG A 83 -21.24 14.34 2.47
C ARG A 83 -20.25 14.54 1.32
N GLU A 84 -20.47 15.60 0.56
CA GLU A 84 -19.55 15.98 -0.52
C GLU A 84 -18.24 16.56 0.06
N PRO A 85 -17.06 16.08 -0.37
CA PRO A 85 -15.79 16.64 0.07
C PRO A 85 -15.59 18.04 -0.52
N THR A 86 -14.87 18.85 0.25
CA THR A 86 -14.47 20.21 -0.08
C THR A 86 -13.01 20.43 0.33
N THR A 87 -12.42 21.58 -0.03
CA THR A 87 -11.08 21.94 0.43
C THR A 87 -10.97 22.22 1.94
N MET A 88 -12.09 22.19 2.68
CA MET A 88 -12.10 22.25 4.15
C MET A 88 -11.86 20.88 4.81
N ASP A 89 -11.84 19.81 4.01
CA ASP A 89 -11.61 18.43 4.44
C ASP A 89 -10.13 18.04 4.33
N ASN A 90 -9.88 16.76 4.06
CA ASN A 90 -8.58 16.32 3.61
C ASN A 90 -8.39 16.73 2.15
N PHE A 91 -7.23 17.27 1.82
CA PHE A 91 -6.89 17.61 0.44
C PHE A 91 -5.39 17.53 0.18
N VAL A 92 -5.03 17.34 -1.08
CA VAL A 92 -3.66 17.38 -1.60
C VAL A 92 -3.66 18.28 -2.84
N PRO A 93 -2.92 19.41 -2.82
CA PRO A 93 -2.79 20.29 -3.97
C PRO A 93 -1.78 19.74 -4.99
N VAL A 94 -1.95 20.11 -6.25
CA VAL A 94 -0.88 20.11 -7.23
C VAL A 94 0.00 21.33 -6.97
N GLY A 95 1.22 21.08 -6.50
CA GLY A 95 2.17 22.13 -6.17
C GLY A 95 1.70 22.99 -4.98
N LYS A 96 1.85 24.31 -5.12
CA LYS A 96 1.46 25.29 -4.10
C LYS A 96 0.48 26.27 -4.71
N PHE A 97 -0.36 26.86 -3.86
CA PHE A 97 -1.11 28.06 -4.23
C PHE A 97 -0.15 29.12 -4.78
N THR A 98 -0.55 29.77 -5.88
CA THR A 98 0.24 30.80 -6.54
C THR A 98 -0.67 31.90 -7.07
N LEU A 99 -0.25 33.16 -6.92
CA LEU A 99 -0.92 34.31 -7.53
C LEU A 99 -0.50 34.50 -9.00
N ASP A 100 0.58 33.85 -9.43
CA ASP A 100 1.10 33.94 -10.80
C ASP A 100 0.43 32.93 -11.76
N GLY A 101 -0.57 32.19 -11.28
CA GLY A 101 -1.25 31.13 -12.03
C GLY A 101 -0.49 29.81 -12.11
N ILE A 102 -1.24 28.72 -12.26
CA ILE A 102 -0.73 27.37 -12.53
C ILE A 102 -0.87 27.11 -14.03
N ALA A 103 0.27 26.88 -14.69
CA ALA A 103 0.32 26.65 -16.13
C ALA A 103 -0.51 25.43 -16.56
N GLU A 104 -1.08 25.50 -17.77
CA GLU A 104 -1.95 24.46 -18.36
C GLU A 104 -1.31 23.07 -18.43
N GLU A 105 0.02 22.99 -18.52
CA GLU A 105 0.74 21.71 -18.51
C GLU A 105 0.55 20.89 -17.22
N TYR A 106 0.14 21.54 -16.12
CA TYR A 106 -0.17 20.89 -14.85
C TYR A 106 -1.67 20.61 -14.66
N TRP A 107 -2.52 20.97 -15.63
CA TRP A 107 -3.97 20.80 -15.52
C TRP A 107 -4.42 19.37 -15.70
N ASN A 108 -3.54 18.44 -16.08
CA ASN A 108 -3.80 17.00 -16.04
C ASN A 108 -2.84 16.37 -15.04
N TYR A 109 -3.38 15.73 -14.02
CA TYR A 109 -2.60 15.29 -12.88
C TYR A 109 -3.15 13.99 -12.28
N SER A 110 -2.29 13.33 -11.50
CA SER A 110 -2.63 12.18 -10.69
C SER A 110 -1.99 12.33 -9.32
N ILE A 111 -2.75 12.06 -8.26
CA ILE A 111 -2.33 12.26 -6.87
C ILE A 111 -2.54 10.99 -6.08
N THR A 112 -1.51 10.57 -5.35
CA THR A 112 -1.61 9.53 -4.33
C THR A 112 -2.17 10.12 -3.04
N LEU A 113 -3.37 9.69 -2.66
CA LEU A 113 -3.94 9.90 -1.34
C LEU A 113 -3.24 8.96 -0.36
N ASN A 114 -2.73 9.48 0.75
CA ASN A 114 -2.00 8.72 1.76
C ASN A 114 -2.66 8.86 3.13
N GLY A 115 -2.42 7.90 4.02
CA GLY A 115 -2.93 7.93 5.39
C GLY A 115 -4.44 7.70 5.47
N LEU A 116 -4.99 6.97 4.49
CA LEU A 116 -6.36 6.48 4.56
C LEU A 116 -6.47 5.39 5.63
N THR A 117 -7.67 5.14 6.11
CA THR A 117 -7.97 4.05 7.03
C THR A 117 -8.35 2.81 6.23
N ALA A 118 -7.82 1.65 6.60
CA ALA A 118 -8.18 0.38 5.99
C ALA A 118 -9.68 0.07 6.16
N LYS A 119 -10.27 -0.66 5.20
CA LYS A 119 -11.69 -1.07 5.21
C LYS A 119 -12.66 0.12 5.43
N SER A 120 -12.38 1.25 4.80
CA SER A 120 -13.16 2.49 4.99
C SER A 120 -13.65 3.03 3.65
N ASP A 121 -14.87 3.54 3.65
CA ASP A 121 -15.47 4.19 2.49
C ASP A 121 -15.07 5.67 2.43
N TYR A 122 -14.76 6.13 1.23
CA TYR A 122 -14.34 7.50 0.96
C TYR A 122 -15.10 8.08 -0.22
N LYS A 123 -15.37 9.38 -0.17
CA LYS A 123 -15.79 10.20 -1.29
C LYS A 123 -14.67 11.16 -1.68
N VAL A 124 -14.40 11.31 -2.97
CA VAL A 124 -13.31 12.13 -3.50
C VAL A 124 -13.78 13.03 -4.65
N ARG A 125 -13.18 14.22 -4.75
CA ARG A 125 -13.40 15.20 -5.81
C ARG A 125 -12.11 15.92 -6.20
N ALA A 126 -11.92 16.15 -7.49
CA ALA A 126 -11.00 17.18 -7.97
C ALA A 126 -11.52 18.58 -7.62
N TYR A 127 -10.63 19.51 -7.32
CA TYR A 127 -10.96 20.92 -7.13
C TYR A 127 -10.03 21.80 -7.97
N ALA A 128 -10.55 22.96 -8.37
CA ALA A 128 -9.78 24.03 -8.99
C ALA A 128 -10.30 25.38 -8.50
N ALA A 129 -9.40 26.35 -8.33
CA ALA A 129 -9.74 27.66 -7.83
C ALA A 129 -9.10 28.75 -8.70
N ASN A 130 -9.88 29.78 -9.00
CA ASN A 130 -9.44 31.04 -9.59
C ASN A 130 -10.00 32.21 -8.77
N GLU A 131 -9.91 33.44 -9.26
CA GLU A 131 -10.43 34.63 -8.57
C GLU A 131 -11.96 34.63 -8.36
N ALA A 132 -12.71 33.89 -9.19
CA ALA A 132 -14.17 33.75 -9.03
C ALA A 132 -14.55 32.77 -7.91
N GLY A 133 -13.63 31.90 -7.48
CA GLY A 133 -13.82 30.96 -6.39
C GLY A 133 -13.32 29.56 -6.70
N THR A 134 -13.80 28.57 -5.93
CA THR A 134 -13.44 27.15 -6.08
C THR A 134 -14.58 26.37 -6.71
N SER A 135 -14.28 25.64 -7.78
CA SER A 135 -15.15 24.61 -8.32
C SER A 135 -14.64 23.22 -7.97
N TYR A 136 -15.53 22.25 -8.14
CA TYR A 136 -15.27 20.87 -7.81
C TYR A 136 -15.86 19.97 -8.88
N GLY A 137 -15.15 18.89 -9.19
CA GLY A 137 -15.61 17.88 -10.14
C GLY A 137 -16.73 17.02 -9.57
N GLU A 138 -17.09 15.99 -10.33
CA GLU A 138 -18.02 14.95 -9.89
C GLU A 138 -17.45 14.20 -8.68
N THR A 139 -18.35 13.65 -7.86
CA THR A 139 -17.97 12.90 -6.68
C THR A 139 -17.87 11.43 -7.00
N ILE A 140 -16.73 10.85 -6.69
CA ILE A 140 -16.49 9.42 -6.85
C ILE A 140 -16.37 8.80 -5.46
N SER A 141 -17.06 7.67 -5.26
CA SER A 141 -16.94 6.88 -4.04
C SER A 141 -16.01 5.68 -4.28
N PHE A 142 -15.18 5.36 -3.30
CA PHE A 142 -14.34 4.16 -3.31
C PHE A 142 -14.15 3.64 -1.89
N SER A 143 -13.78 2.36 -1.75
CA SER A 143 -13.51 1.72 -0.45
C SER A 143 -12.06 1.24 -0.41
N THR A 144 -11.33 1.57 0.64
CA THR A 144 -9.98 1.03 0.86
C THR A 144 -10.04 -0.47 1.17
N LYS A 145 -8.95 -1.17 0.86
CA LYS A 145 -8.80 -2.60 1.21
C LYS A 145 -8.69 -2.77 2.72
N ALA A 146 -8.99 -3.95 3.23
CA ALA A 146 -9.02 -4.20 4.68
C ALA A 146 -7.63 -4.35 5.35
N GLY A 147 -6.55 -4.27 4.58
CA GLY A 147 -5.18 -4.40 5.09
C GLY A 147 -4.81 -5.85 5.42
N LYS A 148 -3.52 -6.10 5.63
CA LYS A 148 -3.02 -7.43 6.03
C LYS A 148 -3.19 -7.63 7.53
N THR A 149 -3.89 -8.70 7.93
CA THR A 149 -3.95 -9.16 9.32
C THR A 149 -3.07 -10.38 9.49
N PHE A 150 -1.95 -10.24 10.20
CA PHE A 150 -1.02 -11.34 10.44
C PHE A 150 -1.54 -12.30 11.52
N HIS A 151 -1.39 -13.60 11.27
CA HIS A 151 -1.61 -14.61 12.30
C HIS A 151 -0.29 -14.85 13.03
N ALA A 152 -0.31 -14.69 14.36
CA ALA A 152 0.83 -15.05 15.19
C ALA A 152 1.04 -16.57 15.13
N LEU A 153 2.22 -16.99 14.70
CA LEU A 153 2.64 -18.38 14.70
C LEU A 153 3.59 -18.63 15.88
N THR A 154 3.54 -19.82 16.44
CA THR A 154 4.48 -20.28 17.49
C THR A 154 5.20 -21.53 17.00
N PRO A 155 6.35 -21.89 17.59
CA PRO A 155 7.07 -23.13 17.25
C PRO A 155 6.18 -24.39 17.26
N ASP A 156 5.29 -24.50 18.24
CA ASP A 156 4.35 -25.64 18.36
C ASP A 156 3.29 -25.72 17.24
N MET A 157 3.04 -24.62 16.53
CA MET A 157 2.08 -24.56 15.43
C MET A 157 2.70 -24.99 14.10
N ILE A 158 4.03 -25.03 14.01
CA ILE A 158 4.73 -25.27 12.76
C ILE A 158 5.50 -26.59 12.76
N ASP A 159 5.62 -27.17 11.56
CA ASP A 159 6.52 -28.28 11.32
C ASP A 159 7.17 -28.15 9.94
N THR A 160 8.30 -28.83 9.72
CA THR A 160 9.02 -28.77 8.45
C THR A 160 9.24 -30.16 7.89
N TYR A 161 9.26 -30.30 6.55
CA TYR A 161 9.45 -31.63 5.94
C TYR A 161 10.75 -32.31 6.40
N THR A 162 11.86 -31.59 6.27
CA THR A 162 13.15 -31.99 6.81
C THR A 162 13.77 -30.82 7.57
N GLN A 163 14.70 -31.12 8.45
CA GLN A 163 15.45 -30.14 9.21
C GLN A 163 16.86 -30.64 9.41
N GLU A 164 17.83 -29.74 9.33
CA GLU A 164 19.21 -30.04 9.69
C GLU A 164 19.34 -30.20 11.22
N GLU A 165 20.04 -31.23 11.70
CA GLU A 165 20.17 -31.49 13.13
C GLU A 165 21.16 -30.56 13.83
N SER A 166 22.20 -30.14 13.10
CA SER A 166 23.34 -29.40 13.65
C SER A 166 23.14 -27.88 13.69
N GLU A 167 22.25 -27.35 12.84
CA GLU A 167 21.98 -25.92 12.71
C GLU A 167 20.59 -25.67 12.14
N GLY A 168 20.13 -24.43 12.27
CA GLY A 168 18.93 -23.94 11.60
C GLY A 168 17.62 -24.63 11.99
N PRO A 169 17.22 -24.59 13.29
CA PRO A 169 15.99 -25.20 13.76
C PRO A 169 14.75 -24.49 13.17
N LYS A 170 13.62 -25.21 13.04
CA LYS A 170 12.36 -24.66 12.54
C LYS A 170 11.85 -23.48 13.37
N ASP A 171 12.15 -23.43 14.66
CA ASP A 171 11.75 -22.36 15.57
C ASP A 171 12.23 -20.99 15.09
N ALA A 172 13.36 -20.95 14.36
CA ALA A 172 13.88 -19.75 13.73
C ALA A 172 12.90 -19.11 12.73
N LEU A 173 11.95 -19.87 12.17
CA LEU A 173 10.96 -19.33 11.25
C LEU A 173 10.00 -18.32 11.92
N VAL A 174 9.89 -18.35 13.25
CA VAL A 174 8.84 -17.63 14.00
C VAL A 174 9.37 -17.05 15.31
N ASP A 175 10.67 -16.75 15.39
CA ASP A 175 11.33 -16.23 16.59
C ASP A 175 11.50 -14.70 16.58
N ASP A 176 11.04 -14.02 15.52
CA ASP A 176 11.21 -12.59 15.26
C ASP A 176 12.70 -12.14 15.23
N ASN A 177 13.64 -13.08 15.05
CA ASN A 177 15.07 -12.81 14.92
C ASN A 177 15.55 -13.08 13.49
N PHE A 178 15.60 -12.02 12.69
CA PHE A 178 15.99 -12.07 11.28
C PHE A 178 17.44 -12.52 11.01
N ASP A 179 18.27 -12.70 12.04
CA ASP A 179 19.61 -13.25 11.92
C ASP A 179 19.67 -14.78 12.09
N SER A 180 18.68 -15.40 12.73
CA SER A 180 18.50 -16.86 12.71
C SER A 180 17.88 -17.31 11.39
N TYR A 181 17.92 -18.61 11.15
CA TYR A 181 17.32 -19.24 9.98
C TYR A 181 16.95 -20.68 10.27
N TRP A 182 15.91 -21.17 9.62
CA TRP A 182 15.71 -22.59 9.42
C TRP A 182 16.52 -23.07 8.21
N HIS A 183 17.03 -24.29 8.31
CA HIS A 183 17.67 -25.01 7.20
C HIS A 183 17.02 -26.38 7.04
N SER A 184 16.51 -26.68 5.85
CA SER A 184 16.11 -28.06 5.52
C SER A 184 17.33 -28.98 5.58
N ALA A 185 17.18 -30.27 5.88
CA ALA A 185 18.31 -31.20 5.93
C ALA A 185 19.24 -31.10 4.70
N TRP A 186 20.54 -30.90 4.94
CA TRP A 186 21.57 -30.84 3.89
C TRP A 186 22.71 -31.83 4.10
N SER A 187 22.89 -32.35 5.32
CA SER A 187 23.96 -33.31 5.65
C SER A 187 23.43 -34.74 5.86
N ASP A 188 22.46 -34.93 6.76
CA ASP A 188 21.80 -36.21 7.05
C ASP A 188 20.27 -36.06 6.91
N GLY A 189 19.58 -37.11 6.47
CA GLY A 189 18.13 -37.05 6.22
C GLY A 189 17.73 -36.16 5.03
N VAL A 190 18.65 -35.92 4.08
CA VAL A 190 18.41 -35.07 2.90
C VAL A 190 17.29 -35.63 2.03
N ALA A 191 16.35 -34.76 1.65
CA ALA A 191 15.26 -35.07 0.73
C ALA A 191 15.24 -34.06 -0.43
N PRO A 192 14.77 -34.46 -1.64
CA PRO A 192 14.58 -33.52 -2.73
C PRO A 192 13.43 -32.54 -2.45
N LEU A 193 13.39 -31.42 -3.18
CA LEU A 193 12.21 -30.57 -3.25
C LEU A 193 10.99 -31.37 -3.74
N PRO A 194 9.76 -31.02 -3.32
CA PRO A 194 9.42 -29.83 -2.54
C PRO A 194 9.63 -30.01 -1.02
N HIS A 195 10.14 -28.96 -0.37
CA HIS A 195 10.11 -28.82 1.09
C HIS A 195 8.84 -28.10 1.53
N HIS A 196 8.43 -28.24 2.78
CA HIS A 196 7.27 -27.50 3.27
C HIS A 196 7.43 -27.00 4.69
N ILE A 197 6.78 -25.88 4.96
CA ILE A 197 6.42 -25.40 6.30
C ILE A 197 4.93 -25.75 6.49
N GLN A 198 4.65 -26.71 7.35
CA GLN A 198 3.31 -27.07 7.77
C GLN A 198 2.87 -26.14 8.90
N ILE A 199 1.62 -25.68 8.85
CA ILE A 199 1.01 -24.82 9.87
C ILE A 199 -0.27 -25.48 10.36
N THR A 200 -0.42 -25.58 11.67
CA THR A 200 -1.60 -26.12 12.34
C THR A 200 -2.21 -25.07 13.25
N PHE A 201 -3.38 -24.56 12.88
CA PHE A 201 -4.18 -23.70 13.73
C PHE A 201 -5.14 -24.50 14.61
N ALA A 202 -5.45 -23.98 15.80
CA ALA A 202 -6.46 -24.57 16.70
C ALA A 202 -7.86 -24.63 16.04
N GLU A 203 -8.18 -23.61 15.25
CA GLU A 203 -9.41 -23.46 14.48
C GLU A 203 -9.10 -23.00 13.05
N ALA A 204 -10.06 -23.14 12.14
CA ALA A 204 -9.82 -22.76 10.75
C ALA A 204 -9.52 -21.24 10.67
N LYS A 205 -8.45 -20.89 9.94
CA LYS A 205 -8.09 -19.50 9.65
C LYS A 205 -8.06 -19.29 8.15
N ASN A 206 -8.31 -18.05 7.74
CA ASN A 206 -8.10 -17.61 6.36
C ASN A 206 -6.65 -17.16 6.19
N ILE A 207 -6.00 -17.62 5.12
CA ILE A 207 -4.71 -17.12 4.68
C ILE A 207 -4.86 -16.63 3.23
N GLY A 208 -4.55 -15.35 3.01
CA GLY A 208 -4.50 -14.69 1.69
C GLY A 208 -3.08 -14.46 1.20
N GLY A 209 -2.08 -14.77 2.03
CA GLY A 209 -0.68 -14.67 1.65
C GLY A 209 0.27 -14.92 2.80
N PHE A 210 1.56 -14.81 2.49
CA PHE A 210 2.63 -14.96 3.45
C PHE A 210 3.78 -14.02 3.16
N GLN A 211 4.58 -13.75 4.19
CA GLN A 211 5.85 -13.08 4.10
C GLN A 211 6.95 -14.04 4.52
N PHE A 212 8.10 -13.91 3.87
CA PHE A 212 9.29 -14.63 4.29
C PHE A 212 10.55 -13.81 4.10
N TRP A 213 11.54 -14.10 4.93
CA TRP A 213 12.87 -13.53 4.85
C TRP A 213 13.88 -14.57 4.42
N THR A 214 14.78 -14.21 3.51
CA THR A 214 15.91 -15.08 3.14
C THR A 214 16.98 -15.01 4.24
N ARG A 215 17.78 -16.08 4.37
CA ARG A 215 18.91 -16.14 5.30
C ARG A 215 19.78 -14.88 5.17
N SER A 216 20.09 -14.16 6.26
CA SER A 216 20.85 -12.90 6.17
C SER A 216 22.29 -13.07 5.67
N THR A 217 22.90 -14.23 5.94
CA THR A 217 24.29 -14.59 5.57
C THR A 217 24.34 -15.78 4.61
N GLY A 218 25.54 -16.18 4.14
CA GLY A 218 25.72 -17.35 3.28
C GLY A 218 25.42 -17.13 1.78
N THR A 219 25.52 -18.21 1.01
CA THR A 219 25.18 -18.21 -0.42
C THR A 219 23.66 -18.10 -0.59
N ARG A 220 23.24 -17.53 -1.73
CA ARG A 220 21.82 -17.30 -2.05
C ARG A 220 21.20 -18.42 -2.88
N GLY A 221 21.97 -19.44 -3.25
CA GLY A 221 21.52 -20.46 -4.20
C GLY A 221 20.30 -21.23 -3.70
N ASN A 222 20.24 -21.47 -2.40
CA ASN A 222 19.17 -22.19 -1.71
C ASN A 222 18.05 -21.26 -1.19
N ASP A 223 18.05 -19.97 -1.56
CA ASP A 223 16.92 -19.07 -1.31
C ASP A 223 15.68 -19.64 -2.04
N PRO A 224 14.52 -19.74 -1.39
CA PRO A 224 13.29 -20.20 -2.04
C PRO A 224 12.80 -19.15 -3.04
N VAL A 225 12.40 -19.59 -4.24
CA VAL A 225 11.94 -18.69 -5.31
C VAL A 225 10.61 -19.09 -5.92
N GLN A 226 10.08 -20.27 -5.59
CA GLN A 226 8.76 -20.66 -6.05
C GLN A 226 8.05 -21.48 -5.00
N PHE A 227 6.74 -21.24 -4.89
CA PHE A 227 5.93 -21.81 -3.84
C PHE A 227 4.65 -22.43 -4.40
N ASP A 228 4.12 -23.41 -3.67
CA ASP A 228 2.70 -23.73 -3.73
C ASP A 228 2.10 -23.77 -2.32
N VAL A 229 0.78 -23.66 -2.24
CA VAL A 229 0.03 -23.74 -1.00
C VAL A 229 -0.88 -24.96 -1.05
N GLN A 230 -0.85 -25.75 0.01
CA GLN A 230 -1.77 -26.85 0.22
C GLN A 230 -2.66 -26.62 1.45
N THR A 231 -3.87 -27.15 1.40
CA THR A 231 -4.78 -27.25 2.55
C THR A 231 -5.14 -28.70 2.83
N SER A 232 -5.59 -28.99 4.05
CA SER A 232 -6.05 -30.32 4.44
C SER A 232 -7.24 -30.21 5.41
N ALA A 233 -8.15 -31.19 5.33
CA ALA A 233 -9.29 -31.30 6.25
C ALA A 233 -8.95 -32.08 7.53
N ASP A 234 -7.95 -32.97 7.48
CA ASP A 234 -7.60 -33.92 8.53
C ASP A 234 -6.15 -33.81 9.04
N GLY A 235 -5.33 -32.97 8.40
CA GLY A 235 -3.92 -32.79 8.72
C GLY A 235 -3.04 -33.94 8.20
N VAL A 236 -3.58 -34.83 7.36
CA VAL A 236 -2.87 -35.98 6.79
C VAL A 236 -2.84 -35.87 5.28
N ASP A 237 -4.01 -35.75 4.65
CA ASP A 237 -4.16 -35.67 3.20
C ASP A 237 -4.23 -34.20 2.76
N TYR A 238 -3.23 -33.76 1.98
CA TYR A 238 -3.10 -32.37 1.54
C TYR A 238 -3.39 -32.22 0.05
N THR A 239 -4.10 -31.16 -0.31
CA THR A 239 -4.41 -30.78 -1.70
C THR A 239 -3.79 -29.42 -2.00
N THR A 240 -3.04 -29.33 -3.11
CA THR A 240 -2.54 -28.05 -3.63
C THR A 240 -3.71 -27.20 -4.12
N VAL A 241 -3.80 -25.97 -3.60
CA VAL A 241 -4.86 -25.01 -3.91
C VAL A 241 -4.36 -23.81 -4.71
N TRP A 242 -3.05 -23.54 -4.69
CA TRP A 242 -2.45 -22.40 -5.37
C TRP A 242 -0.96 -22.66 -5.67
N THR A 243 -0.44 -22.11 -6.76
CA THR A 243 0.98 -22.17 -7.14
C THR A 243 1.44 -20.80 -7.63
N SER A 244 2.63 -20.37 -7.21
CA SER A 244 3.23 -19.11 -7.62
C SER A 244 3.95 -19.22 -8.98
N ASP A 245 4.08 -18.08 -9.66
CA ASP A 245 5.17 -17.90 -10.62
C ASP A 245 6.54 -17.92 -9.89
N VAL A 246 7.63 -18.05 -10.64
CA VAL A 246 8.98 -17.90 -10.07
C VAL A 246 9.18 -16.44 -9.68
N LEU A 247 9.58 -16.22 -8.43
CA LEU A 247 9.78 -14.89 -7.86
C LEU A 247 11.10 -14.29 -8.36
N GLU A 248 11.02 -13.07 -8.88
CA GLU A 248 12.17 -12.21 -9.08
C GLU A 248 12.70 -11.75 -7.73
N THR A 249 13.96 -12.04 -7.46
CA THR A 249 14.44 -11.96 -6.08
C THR A 249 14.85 -10.55 -5.69
N ALA A 250 14.48 -10.12 -4.48
CA ALA A 250 14.88 -8.83 -3.93
C ALA A 250 16.41 -8.73 -3.66
N THR A 251 16.88 -7.51 -3.36
CA THR A 251 18.25 -7.25 -2.90
C THR A 251 18.27 -7.35 -1.37
N ARG A 252 19.15 -8.19 -0.80
CA ARG A 252 19.23 -8.38 0.66
C ARG A 252 19.38 -7.02 1.39
N PRO A 253 18.68 -6.80 2.52
CA PRO A 253 17.81 -7.73 3.25
C PRO A 253 16.42 -7.89 2.59
N ASP A 254 16.01 -9.13 2.35
CA ASP A 254 14.81 -9.44 1.57
C ASP A 254 13.61 -9.75 2.47
N ALA A 255 12.73 -8.78 2.67
CA ALA A 255 11.35 -9.05 3.06
C ALA A 255 10.55 -9.36 1.80
N ASN A 256 10.17 -10.61 1.59
CA ASN A 256 9.39 -11.02 0.42
C ASN A 256 7.93 -11.17 0.83
N THR A 257 7.02 -10.62 0.02
CA THR A 257 5.57 -10.78 0.22
C THR A 257 5.02 -11.57 -0.96
N VAL A 258 4.35 -12.67 -0.66
CA VAL A 258 3.64 -13.49 -1.64
C VAL A 258 2.15 -13.41 -1.31
N SER A 259 1.40 -12.74 -2.18
CA SER A 259 -0.07 -12.77 -2.12
C SER A 259 -0.57 -13.99 -2.89
N LEU A 260 -1.52 -14.71 -2.29
CA LEU A 260 -2.26 -15.73 -3.01
C LEU A 260 -3.24 -15.06 -3.96
N ASP A 261 -3.91 -15.87 -4.77
CA ASP A 261 -5.05 -15.37 -5.46
C ASP A 261 -6.11 -14.97 -4.42
N LYS A 262 -6.56 -15.88 -3.53
CA LYS A 262 -7.63 -15.66 -2.51
C LYS A 262 -7.16 -15.99 -1.11
N ASN A 263 -7.98 -15.55 -0.17
CA ASN A 263 -8.13 -16.22 1.12
C ASN A 263 -8.59 -17.69 0.98
N TYR A 264 -7.71 -18.62 1.37
CA TYR A 264 -8.05 -20.02 1.60
C TYR A 264 -8.29 -20.28 3.09
N SER A 265 -9.35 -21.04 3.41
CA SER A 265 -9.72 -21.36 4.79
C SER A 265 -9.35 -22.79 5.15
N SER A 266 -8.55 -22.99 6.20
CA SER A 266 -8.16 -24.31 6.69
C SER A 266 -7.65 -24.26 8.12
N LYS A 267 -7.65 -25.40 8.82
CA LYS A 267 -6.83 -25.58 10.04
C LYS A 267 -5.38 -25.93 9.70
N TYR A 268 -5.20 -26.66 8.61
CA TYR A 268 -3.95 -27.27 8.21
C TYR A 268 -3.52 -26.68 6.88
N PHE A 269 -2.36 -26.04 6.87
CA PHE A 269 -1.74 -25.52 5.66
C PHE A 269 -0.36 -26.14 5.48
N ARG A 270 0.08 -26.24 4.23
CA ARG A 270 1.49 -26.37 3.88
C ARG A 270 1.85 -25.27 2.91
N ILE A 271 2.87 -24.49 3.24
CA ILE A 271 3.52 -23.58 2.32
C ILE A 271 4.75 -24.34 1.81
N ARG A 272 4.68 -24.81 0.56
CA ARG A 272 5.74 -25.63 0.01
C ARG A 272 6.67 -24.78 -0.84
N ILE A 273 7.95 -25.03 -0.68
CA ILE A 273 9.02 -24.50 -1.50
C ILE A 273 9.25 -25.52 -2.59
N ILE A 274 8.93 -25.16 -3.84
CA ILE A 274 8.99 -26.07 -4.98
C ILE A 274 10.21 -25.80 -5.89
N GLU A 275 10.83 -24.64 -5.77
CA GLU A 275 12.09 -24.29 -6.45
C GLU A 275 12.93 -23.32 -5.63
N THR A 276 14.24 -23.38 -5.83
CA THR A 276 15.24 -22.48 -5.24
C THR A 276 15.94 -21.66 -6.33
N ARG A 277 16.62 -20.59 -5.93
CA ARG A 277 17.29 -19.67 -6.87
C ARG A 277 18.24 -20.39 -7.83
N THR A 278 18.99 -21.36 -7.34
CA THR A 278 19.85 -22.20 -8.18
C THR A 278 19.08 -23.48 -8.50
N PRO A 279 18.60 -23.65 -9.75
CA PRO A 279 17.81 -24.81 -10.11
C PRO A 279 18.54 -26.13 -9.80
N GLY A 280 17.81 -27.08 -9.24
CA GLY A 280 18.32 -28.41 -8.92
C GLY A 280 19.00 -28.55 -7.55
N LEU A 281 19.05 -27.50 -6.73
CA LEU A 281 19.37 -27.69 -5.31
C LEU A 281 18.23 -28.40 -4.58
N THR A 282 18.61 -29.25 -3.62
CA THR A 282 17.68 -30.08 -2.85
C THR A 282 17.35 -29.50 -1.49
N HIS A 283 18.02 -28.44 -1.06
CA HIS A 283 17.87 -27.85 0.27
C HIS A 283 17.57 -26.36 0.17
N THR A 284 16.95 -25.82 1.20
CA THR A 284 16.51 -24.42 1.27
C THR A 284 16.70 -23.85 2.67
N THR A 285 16.72 -22.53 2.76
CA THR A 285 16.78 -21.80 4.03
C THR A 285 15.77 -20.66 4.05
N MET A 286 15.33 -20.30 5.26
CA MET A 286 14.43 -19.18 5.48
C MET A 286 14.67 -18.61 6.87
N SER A 287 14.79 -17.28 6.97
CA SER A 287 15.07 -16.60 8.23
C SER A 287 13.85 -16.38 9.09
N GLU A 288 12.73 -15.97 8.49
CA GLU A 288 11.51 -15.64 9.22
C GLU A 288 10.32 -15.89 8.27
N PHE A 289 9.18 -16.26 8.83
CA PHE A 289 7.99 -16.65 8.09
C PHE A 289 6.72 -16.19 8.79
N LYS A 290 5.85 -15.48 8.06
CA LYS A 290 4.58 -14.94 8.58
C LYS A 290 3.47 -15.22 7.60
N VAL A 291 2.26 -15.48 8.09
CA VAL A 291 1.06 -15.62 7.25
C VAL A 291 0.05 -14.55 7.57
N PHE A 292 -0.71 -14.11 6.58
CA PHE A 292 -1.72 -13.06 6.75
C PHE A 292 -3.02 -13.38 6.02
N ASP A 293 -4.13 -12.88 6.57
CA ASP A 293 -5.36 -12.60 5.84
C ASP A 293 -5.20 -11.25 5.14
N ASP A 294 -5.50 -11.13 3.85
CA ASP A 294 -5.38 -9.89 3.09
C ASP A 294 -6.65 -9.02 3.11
N GLY A 295 -7.66 -9.47 3.86
CA GLY A 295 -8.93 -8.81 4.05
C GLY A 295 -9.85 -8.86 2.82
N LEU A 296 -9.49 -9.61 1.78
CA LEU A 296 -10.36 -9.86 0.64
C LEU A 296 -11.40 -10.93 1.02
N LEU A 297 -12.66 -10.73 0.65
CA LEU A 297 -13.67 -11.78 0.81
C LEU A 297 -13.26 -13.00 -0.04
N ALA A 298 -13.61 -14.20 0.43
CA ALA A 298 -13.49 -15.41 -0.38
C ALA A 298 -14.32 -15.20 -1.67
N TYR A 299 -13.62 -15.09 -2.78
CA TYR A 299 -14.24 -14.92 -4.09
C TYR A 299 -14.55 -16.27 -4.75
#